data_AF-A0A7W5E4Y0-F1
#
_entry.id   AF-A0A7W5E4Y0-F1
#
_cell.length_a   1.000
_cell.length_b   1.000
_cell.length_c   1.000
_cell.angle_alpha   90.00
_cell.angle_beta   90.00
_cell.angle_gamma   90.00
#
_symmetry.space_group_name_H-M   'P 1'
#
loop_
_entity.id
_entity.type
_entity.pdbx_description
1 polymer ?
#
loop_
_entity_poly.entity_id
_entity_poly.type
_entity_poly.pdbx_seq_one_letter_code
_entity_poly.pdbx_strand_id
1 'polypeptide(L)'
;MAKNLNVPLPTIGGAQLWTDLENRAGYRLQRNSVSGHCRVLDPKNIRRGWGSETDALQLLDELCPAPPEPSAKPMVVLIHGLMRTDSSMKSLEKALRADGYDSVIRFGYASTRSGLAESAAALRRVLEGQHRDTQFCFVGHSMGNIVTRHLIGDLQRDGDPAGILPRCRAMVMLGPPNHGAVIAKRLAATGVFGLVAGPGAMELGTGWDEIEANLATPPFPFSVVAGKVEPGPIRNPLVEGDSDFVVGLEEAKLAGAESIHEVPVLHSFLMNDEACQKWTATFLDEHLGESPNDTSVAIAPSE
;
A
#
# COMPACT_ATOMS: atom_id res chain seq x y z
N MET A 1 30.96 -1.27 -1.11
CA MET A 1 31.26 0.18 -0.94
C MET A 1 30.50 1.02 -1.97
N ALA A 2 29.66 1.97 -1.53
CA ALA A 2 28.96 2.90 -2.42
C ALA A 2 29.98 3.70 -3.27
N LYS A 3 29.96 3.51 -4.60
CA LYS A 3 30.95 4.10 -5.53
C LYS A 3 30.90 5.62 -5.60
N ASN A 4 29.78 6.23 -5.22
CA ASN A 4 29.57 7.66 -5.31
C ASN A 4 29.73 8.34 -3.94
N LEU A 5 30.25 9.57 -3.95
CA LEU A 5 30.30 10.41 -2.76
C LEU A 5 28.89 10.53 -2.14
N ASN A 6 28.77 10.13 -0.88
CA ASN A 6 27.51 10.16 -0.14
C ASN A 6 27.72 10.82 1.22
N VAL A 7 26.99 11.90 1.48
CA VAL A 7 26.89 12.51 2.81
C VAL A 7 25.62 11.96 3.48
N PRO A 8 25.74 11.29 4.65
CA PRO A 8 24.62 10.64 5.31
C PRO A 8 23.75 11.65 6.05
N LEU A 9 22.86 12.31 5.32
CA LEU A 9 21.87 13.24 5.88
C LEU A 9 20.45 12.65 5.78
N PRO A 10 19.54 13.04 6.70
CA PRO A 10 18.13 12.75 6.56
C PRO A 10 17.61 13.24 5.21
N THR A 11 16.85 12.40 4.51
CA THR A 11 16.14 12.83 3.31
C THR A 11 14.76 13.38 3.68
N ILE A 12 14.27 14.39 2.96
CA ILE A 12 12.88 14.87 3.08
C ILE A 12 11.88 13.93 2.35
N GLY A 13 12.26 12.68 2.12
CA GLY A 13 11.49 11.72 1.32
C GLY A 13 11.52 11.96 -0.20
N GLY A 14 11.70 13.20 -0.69
CA GLY A 14 11.70 13.50 -2.13
C GLY A 14 10.34 13.22 -2.76
N ALA A 15 9.30 13.74 -2.11
CA ALA A 15 7.98 13.19 -1.83
C ALA A 15 7.07 12.67 -2.98
N GLN A 16 7.53 12.54 -4.22
CA GLN A 16 6.72 11.95 -5.31
C GLN A 16 7.56 11.30 -6.42
N LEU A 17 8.89 11.22 -6.25
CA LEU A 17 9.82 10.83 -7.32
C LEU A 17 10.50 9.49 -7.06
N TRP A 18 10.18 8.83 -5.95
CA TRP A 18 10.88 7.63 -5.51
C TRP A 18 9.92 6.47 -5.35
N THR A 19 10.32 5.32 -5.87
CA THR A 19 9.61 4.06 -5.74
C THR A 19 10.47 3.03 -5.05
N ASP A 20 9.94 2.42 -3.98
CA ASP A 20 10.55 1.28 -3.30
C ASP A 20 10.63 0.09 -4.26
N LEU A 21 11.80 -0.53 -4.33
CA LEU A 21 12.04 -1.77 -5.08
C LEU A 21 12.35 -2.94 -4.15
N GLU A 22 12.93 -2.66 -2.98
CA GLU A 22 13.26 -3.63 -1.93
C GLU A 22 13.02 -3.00 -0.56
N ASN A 23 12.60 -3.81 0.42
CA ASN A 23 12.55 -3.41 1.83
C ASN A 23 13.02 -4.58 2.71
N ARG A 24 14.09 -4.41 3.48
CA ARG A 24 14.63 -5.44 4.38
C ARG A 24 14.94 -4.85 5.74
N ALA A 25 14.21 -5.26 6.76
CA ALA A 25 14.37 -4.75 8.13
C ALA A 25 14.38 -3.20 8.20
N GLY A 26 13.56 -2.54 7.37
CA GLY A 26 13.46 -1.08 7.28
C GLY A 26 14.52 -0.40 6.40
N TYR A 27 15.52 -1.12 5.90
CA TYR A 27 16.37 -0.62 4.81
C TYR A 27 15.59 -0.67 3.51
N ARG A 28 15.70 0.39 2.69
CA ARG A 28 14.93 0.53 1.45
C ARG A 28 15.82 0.83 0.28
N LEU A 29 15.69 0.04 -0.79
CA LEU A 29 16.21 0.42 -2.10
C LEU A 29 15.11 1.16 -2.84
N GLN A 30 15.41 2.37 -3.30
CA GLN A 30 14.46 3.19 -4.04
C GLN A 30 15.03 3.63 -5.38
N ARG A 31 14.20 3.63 -6.42
CA ARG A 31 14.53 4.18 -7.74
C ARG A 31 13.87 5.53 -7.95
N ASN A 32 14.61 6.47 -8.54
CA ASN A 32 14.08 7.77 -8.92
C ASN A 32 13.37 7.69 -10.28
N SER A 33 12.12 8.13 -10.36
CA SER A 33 11.28 8.01 -11.57
C SER A 33 11.71 8.92 -12.74
N VAL A 34 12.59 9.89 -12.50
CA VAL A 34 13.05 10.83 -13.56
C VAL A 34 14.44 10.45 -14.04
N SER A 35 15.37 10.23 -13.12
CA SER A 35 16.78 9.99 -13.43
C SER A 35 17.14 8.50 -13.50
N GLY A 36 16.29 7.60 -13.03
CA GLY A 36 16.54 6.16 -12.97
C GLY A 36 17.58 5.72 -11.94
N HIS A 37 18.29 6.64 -11.28
CA HIS A 37 19.26 6.27 -10.25
C HIS A 37 18.56 5.63 -9.06
N CYS A 38 19.31 4.79 -8.34
CA CYS A 38 18.84 4.16 -7.12
C CYS A 38 19.52 4.74 -5.89
N ARG A 39 18.86 4.66 -4.74
CA ARG A 39 19.42 4.98 -3.42
C ARG A 39 19.09 3.88 -2.43
N VAL A 40 19.96 3.70 -1.43
CA VAL A 40 19.67 2.89 -0.24
C VAL A 40 19.42 3.82 0.93
N LEU A 41 18.28 3.70 1.58
CA LEU A 41 17.93 4.36 2.83
C LEU A 41 18.01 3.35 3.98
N ASP A 42 18.45 3.80 5.15
CA ASP A 42 18.33 3.02 6.38
C ASP A 42 16.95 3.23 7.06
N PRO A 43 16.63 2.50 8.15
CA PRO A 43 15.36 2.63 8.86
C PRO A 43 15.07 4.04 9.41
N LYS A 44 16.09 4.91 9.49
CA LYS A 44 15.97 6.31 9.95
C LYS A 44 15.83 7.28 8.77
N ASN A 45 15.60 6.79 7.55
CA ASN A 45 15.53 7.58 6.31
C ASN A 45 16.82 8.32 5.95
N ILE A 46 17.96 7.82 6.41
CA ILE A 46 19.27 8.35 6.06
C ILE A 46 19.78 7.62 4.83
N ARG A 47 20.17 8.37 3.80
CA ARG A 47 20.76 7.77 2.60
C ARG A 47 22.14 7.21 2.90
N ARG A 48 22.29 5.90 2.71
CA ARG A 48 23.56 5.16 2.89
C ARG A 48 24.41 5.10 1.63
N GLY A 49 23.77 5.17 0.47
CA GLY A 49 24.44 5.27 -0.82
C GLY A 49 23.47 5.46 -1.97
N TRP A 50 24.01 5.67 -3.16
CA TRP A 50 23.24 5.87 -4.39
C TRP A 50 24.10 5.54 -5.63
N GLY A 51 23.46 5.18 -6.74
CA GLY A 51 24.14 4.78 -7.97
C GLY A 51 23.22 4.05 -8.93
N SER A 52 23.77 3.08 -9.68
CA SER A 52 22.96 2.13 -10.44
C SER A 52 22.15 1.23 -9.50
N GLU A 53 21.15 0.54 -10.03
CA GLU A 53 20.40 -0.45 -9.26
C GLU A 53 21.29 -1.59 -8.76
N THR A 54 22.22 -2.07 -9.59
CA THR A 54 23.20 -3.10 -9.20
C THR A 54 24.06 -2.63 -8.03
N ASP A 55 24.58 -1.39 -8.08
CA ASP A 55 25.38 -0.86 -6.97
C ASP A 55 24.53 -0.69 -5.69
N ALA A 56 23.27 -0.29 -5.83
CA ALA A 56 22.36 -0.12 -4.71
C ALA A 56 21.93 -1.47 -4.09
N LEU A 57 21.69 -2.50 -4.91
CA LEU A 57 21.42 -3.86 -4.45
C LEU A 57 22.63 -4.43 -3.72
N GLN A 58 23.83 -4.32 -4.29
CA GLN A 58 25.06 -4.74 -3.62
C GLN A 58 25.24 -4.05 -2.26
N LEU A 59 24.97 -2.74 -2.19
CA LEU A 59 25.02 -2.02 -0.92
C LEU A 59 23.94 -2.48 0.06
N LEU A 60 22.74 -2.78 -0.41
CA LEU A 60 21.68 -3.34 0.43
C LEU A 60 22.10 -4.71 0.99
N ASP A 61 22.67 -5.58 0.17
CA ASP A 61 23.17 -6.89 0.58
C ASP A 61 24.32 -6.77 1.60
N GLU A 62 25.22 -5.79 1.44
CA GLU A 62 26.28 -5.48 2.41
C GLU A 62 25.72 -5.01 3.77
N LEU A 63 24.63 -4.23 3.76
CA LEU A 63 24.05 -3.63 4.97
C LEU A 63 23.01 -4.53 5.67
N CYS A 64 22.26 -5.31 4.89
CA CYS A 64 21.16 -6.16 5.32
C CYS A 64 21.05 -7.37 4.38
N PRO A 65 21.89 -8.40 4.60
CA PRO A 65 22.06 -9.51 3.64
C PRO A 65 20.85 -10.43 3.52
N ALA A 66 19.96 -10.44 4.51
CA ALA A 66 18.78 -11.30 4.52
C ALA A 66 17.55 -10.52 4.99
N PRO A 67 16.34 -10.84 4.46
CA PRO A 67 15.10 -10.34 5.03
C PRO A 67 14.91 -10.89 6.46
N PRO A 68 14.18 -10.18 7.33
CA PRO A 68 13.91 -10.66 8.67
C PRO A 68 13.05 -11.93 8.64
N GLU A 69 13.22 -12.77 9.66
CA GLU A 69 12.33 -13.92 9.89
C GLU A 69 10.88 -13.44 10.07
N PRO A 70 9.87 -14.22 9.65
CA PRO A 70 8.47 -13.89 9.85
C PRO A 70 8.14 -13.67 11.34
N SER A 71 7.35 -12.65 11.63
CA SER A 71 6.78 -12.40 12.96
C SER A 71 5.56 -13.29 13.24
N ALA A 72 5.12 -13.34 14.50
CA ALA A 72 3.92 -14.08 14.90
C ALA A 72 2.65 -13.57 14.19
N LYS A 73 2.50 -12.24 14.07
CA LYS A 73 1.48 -11.63 13.21
C LYS A 73 2.03 -11.46 11.77
N PRO A 74 1.20 -11.57 10.73
CA PRO A 74 1.54 -11.23 9.35
C PRO A 74 2.11 -9.83 9.21
N MET A 75 2.96 -9.65 8.21
CA MET A 75 3.48 -8.34 7.85
C MET A 75 2.36 -7.48 7.27
N VAL A 76 2.16 -6.28 7.82
CA VAL A 76 1.19 -5.32 7.24
C VAL A 76 1.88 -4.42 6.22
N VAL A 77 1.36 -4.41 5.01
CA VAL A 77 1.83 -3.57 3.91
C VAL A 77 0.86 -2.42 3.72
N LEU A 78 1.33 -1.21 3.99
CA LEU A 78 0.57 0.03 3.91
C LEU A 78 0.89 0.73 2.59
N ILE A 79 -0.12 0.98 1.75
CA ILE A 79 0.02 1.63 0.45
C ILE A 79 -0.73 2.96 0.45
N HIS A 80 0.00 4.05 0.22
CA HIS A 80 -0.58 5.41 0.20
C HIS A 80 -1.32 5.72 -1.11
N GLY A 81 -2.12 6.78 -1.11
CA GLY A 81 -2.83 7.27 -2.29
C GLY A 81 -2.01 8.23 -3.18
N LEU A 82 -2.68 8.71 -4.23
CA LEU A 82 -2.19 9.72 -5.17
C LEU A 82 -1.79 11.04 -4.47
N MET A 83 -0.71 11.68 -4.94
CA MET A 83 -0.15 12.93 -4.38
C MET A 83 0.27 12.83 -2.90
N ARG A 84 0.43 11.61 -2.38
CA ARG A 84 0.90 11.34 -1.01
C ARG A 84 2.22 10.57 -1.01
N THR A 85 2.82 10.50 0.16
CA THR A 85 4.01 9.70 0.45
C THR A 85 3.68 8.58 1.42
N ASP A 86 4.59 7.63 1.54
CA ASP A 86 4.59 6.62 2.60
C ASP A 86 4.40 7.22 4.00
N SER A 87 4.84 8.46 4.25
CA SER A 87 4.68 9.13 5.54
C SER A 87 3.23 9.42 5.91
N SER A 88 2.28 9.49 4.97
CA SER A 88 0.86 9.64 5.31
C SER A 88 0.32 8.42 6.07
N MET A 89 0.94 7.25 5.89
CA MET A 89 0.56 6.00 6.54
C MET A 89 1.19 5.82 7.93
N LYS A 90 2.02 6.77 8.39
CA LYS A 90 2.77 6.65 9.66
C LYS A 90 1.87 6.61 10.90
N SER A 91 0.73 7.30 10.87
CA SER A 91 -0.24 7.27 11.98
C SER A 91 -0.81 5.86 12.15
N LEU A 92 -1.29 5.27 11.05
CA LEU A 92 -1.79 3.90 11.03
C LEU A 92 -0.71 2.87 11.38
N GLU A 93 0.52 3.02 10.88
CA GLU A 93 1.65 2.16 11.31
C GLU A 93 1.81 2.17 12.83
N LYS A 94 1.77 3.36 13.45
CA LYS A 94 1.93 3.48 14.91
C LYS A 94 0.80 2.77 15.65
N ALA A 95 -0.44 2.90 15.18
CA ALA A 95 -1.59 2.22 15.76
C ALA A 95 -1.45 0.69 15.65
N LEU A 96 -1.14 0.16 14.46
CA LEU A 96 -0.93 -1.28 14.24
C LEU A 96 0.22 -1.84 15.09
N ARG A 97 1.33 -1.09 15.22
CA ARG A 97 2.44 -1.48 16.10
C ARG A 97 2.04 -1.52 17.57
N ALA A 98 1.15 -0.62 18.01
CA ALA A 98 0.61 -0.66 19.36
C ALA A 98 -0.28 -1.91 19.59
N ASP A 99 -0.88 -2.44 18.52
CA ASP A 99 -1.69 -3.67 18.52
C ASP A 99 -0.88 -4.94 18.20
N GLY A 100 0.46 -4.88 18.32
CA GLY A 100 1.35 -6.05 18.21
C GLY A 100 1.75 -6.45 16.80
N TYR A 101 1.50 -5.61 15.78
CA TYR A 101 2.06 -5.81 14.45
C TYR A 101 3.51 -5.30 14.39
N ASP A 102 4.47 -6.17 14.73
CA ASP A 102 5.90 -5.81 14.77
C ASP A 102 6.50 -5.59 13.37
N SER A 103 5.90 -6.18 12.35
CA SER A 103 6.36 -6.11 10.96
C SER A 103 5.39 -5.28 10.11
N VAL A 104 5.78 -4.04 9.81
CA VAL A 104 4.97 -3.11 9.00
C VAL A 104 5.86 -2.46 7.95
N ILE A 105 5.44 -2.53 6.69
CA ILE A 105 6.05 -1.83 5.56
C ILE A 105 5.13 -0.69 5.13
N ARG A 106 5.65 0.54 5.11
CA ARG A 106 5.03 1.65 4.38
C ARG A 106 5.63 1.72 2.99
N PHE A 107 4.95 1.12 2.02
CA PHE A 107 5.40 1.08 0.64
C PHE A 107 5.30 2.48 0.02
N GLY A 108 6.45 3.04 -0.37
CA GLY A 108 6.53 4.31 -1.06
C GLY A 108 6.62 4.11 -2.57
N TYR A 109 5.79 4.82 -3.32
CA TYR A 109 5.87 4.84 -4.77
C TYR A 109 5.62 6.24 -5.34
N ALA A 110 6.14 6.49 -6.52
CA ALA A 110 6.06 7.77 -7.19
C ALA A 110 4.65 8.02 -7.77
N SER A 111 3.68 8.24 -6.88
CA SER A 111 2.25 8.19 -7.21
C SER A 111 1.81 9.20 -8.28
N THR A 112 2.55 10.30 -8.49
CA THR A 112 2.29 11.27 -9.55
C THR A 112 3.19 11.13 -10.78
N ARG A 113 3.98 10.06 -10.87
CA ARG A 113 4.96 9.84 -11.97
C ARG A 113 4.92 8.45 -12.56
N SER A 114 4.44 7.45 -11.80
CA SER A 114 4.33 6.07 -12.22
C SER A 114 2.88 5.67 -12.51
N GLY A 115 2.70 4.80 -13.52
CA GLY A 115 1.42 4.15 -13.78
C GLY A 115 1.10 3.08 -12.72
N LEU A 116 -0.14 2.61 -12.70
CA LEU A 116 -0.61 1.59 -11.76
C LEU A 116 0.13 0.26 -11.97
N ALA A 117 0.35 -0.16 -13.21
CA ALA A 117 1.10 -1.38 -13.53
C ALA A 117 2.56 -1.33 -13.05
N GLU A 118 3.25 -0.20 -13.26
CA GLU A 118 4.63 -0.02 -12.78
C GLU A 118 4.68 -0.05 -11.24
N SER A 119 3.71 0.60 -10.59
CA SER A 119 3.60 0.64 -9.13
C SER A 119 3.31 -0.76 -8.55
N ALA A 120 2.45 -1.54 -9.21
CA ALA A 120 2.13 -2.92 -8.84
C ALA A 120 3.33 -3.85 -9.03
N ALA A 121 4.09 -3.71 -10.11
CA ALA A 121 5.33 -4.46 -10.34
C ALA A 121 6.40 -4.14 -9.29
N ALA A 122 6.53 -2.87 -8.88
CA ALA A 122 7.42 -2.48 -7.79
C ALA A 122 6.97 -3.07 -6.43
N LEU A 123 5.66 -3.04 -6.15
CA LEU A 123 5.10 -3.67 -4.95
C LEU A 123 5.36 -5.18 -4.96
N ARG A 124 5.16 -5.86 -6.10
CA ARG A 124 5.49 -7.28 -6.28
C ARG A 124 6.93 -7.57 -5.87
N ARG A 125 7.89 -6.80 -6.40
CA ARG A 125 9.31 -6.95 -6.06
C ARG A 125 9.58 -6.84 -4.55
N VAL A 126 8.96 -5.86 -3.89
CA VAL A 126 9.09 -5.71 -2.43
C VAL A 126 8.58 -6.96 -1.69
N LEU A 127 7.46 -7.54 -2.12
CA LEU A 127 6.90 -8.75 -1.51
C LEU A 127 7.73 -10.00 -1.81
N GLU A 128 8.24 -10.16 -3.03
CA GLU A 128 9.13 -11.26 -3.44
C GLU A 128 10.47 -11.21 -2.69
N GLY A 129 10.93 -10.01 -2.31
CA GLY A 129 12.14 -9.81 -1.50
C GLY A 129 12.00 -10.15 -0.01
N GLN A 130 10.79 -10.51 0.47
CA GLN A 130 10.59 -10.93 1.85
C GLN A 130 10.89 -12.43 2.05
N HIS A 131 11.02 -12.85 3.31
CA HIS A 131 11.15 -14.27 3.63
C HIS A 131 10.01 -15.10 3.00
N ARG A 132 10.33 -16.30 2.50
CA ARG A 132 9.38 -17.16 1.77
C ARG A 132 8.14 -17.54 2.57
N ASP A 133 8.27 -17.59 3.90
CA ASP A 133 7.21 -17.96 4.83
C ASP A 133 6.47 -16.73 5.40
N THR A 134 6.84 -15.51 4.97
CA THR A 134 6.15 -14.27 5.40
C THR A 134 4.71 -14.26 4.91
N GLN A 135 3.77 -14.09 5.82
CA GLN A 135 2.37 -13.83 5.52
C GLN A 135 2.11 -12.32 5.43
N PHE A 136 1.09 -11.93 4.66
CA PHE A 136 0.81 -10.53 4.36
C PHE A 136 -0.62 -10.12 4.70
N CYS A 137 -0.76 -8.94 5.29
CA CYS A 137 -1.98 -8.16 5.33
C CYS A 137 -1.77 -6.85 4.57
N PHE A 138 -2.81 -6.31 3.94
CA PHE A 138 -2.71 -5.06 3.19
C PHE A 138 -3.62 -3.99 3.78
N VAL A 139 -3.15 -2.74 3.79
CA VAL A 139 -4.04 -1.58 3.98
C VAL A 139 -3.74 -0.54 2.91
N GLY A 140 -4.67 -0.37 1.99
CA GLY A 140 -4.56 0.60 0.92
C GLY A 140 -5.36 1.87 1.22
N HIS A 141 -4.78 3.04 0.97
CA HIS A 141 -5.51 4.30 0.93
C HIS A 141 -5.73 4.74 -0.51
N SER A 142 -6.97 5.06 -0.88
CA SER A 142 -7.30 5.62 -2.20
C SER A 142 -6.69 4.79 -3.34
N MET A 143 -5.91 5.41 -4.22
CA MET A 143 -5.17 4.76 -5.32
C MET A 143 -4.31 3.57 -4.90
N GLY A 144 -3.81 3.52 -3.66
CA GLY A 144 -3.03 2.38 -3.16
C GLY A 144 -3.80 1.06 -3.16
N ASN A 145 -5.13 1.13 -3.07
CA ASN A 145 -6.02 -0.02 -3.23
C ASN A 145 -6.00 -0.56 -4.67
N ILE A 146 -5.97 0.33 -5.65
CA ILE A 146 -5.95 -0.04 -7.06
C ILE A 146 -4.60 -0.64 -7.45
N VAL A 147 -3.50 -0.11 -6.91
CA VAL A 147 -2.17 -0.73 -7.02
C VAL A 147 -2.19 -2.17 -6.49
N THR A 148 -2.84 -2.40 -5.34
CA THR A 148 -2.95 -3.75 -4.75
C THR A 148 -3.83 -4.67 -5.60
N ARG A 149 -4.96 -4.20 -6.11
CA ARG A 149 -5.84 -4.97 -7.02
C ARG A 149 -5.14 -5.32 -8.34
N HIS A 150 -4.33 -4.41 -8.86
CA HIS A 150 -3.53 -4.65 -10.07
C HIS A 150 -2.46 -5.72 -9.80
N LEU A 151 -1.73 -5.63 -8.70
CA LEU A 151 -0.78 -6.66 -8.27
C LEU A 151 -1.45 -8.05 -8.23
N ILE A 152 -2.63 -8.15 -7.62
CA ILE A 152 -3.36 -9.41 -7.51
C ILE A 152 -3.74 -9.93 -8.90
N GLY A 153 -4.21 -9.05 -9.79
CA GLY A 153 -4.51 -9.39 -11.19
C GLY A 153 -3.28 -9.90 -11.93
N ASP A 154 -2.13 -9.25 -11.77
CA ASP A 154 -0.86 -9.66 -12.37
C ASP A 154 -0.41 -11.04 -11.85
N LEU A 155 -0.53 -11.29 -10.54
CA LEU A 155 -0.17 -12.58 -9.94
C LEU A 155 -1.08 -13.71 -10.44
N GLN A 156 -2.38 -13.44 -10.64
CA GLN A 156 -3.33 -14.43 -11.16
C GLN A 156 -3.12 -14.71 -12.65
N ARG A 157 -2.83 -13.67 -13.44
CA ARG A 157 -2.71 -13.75 -14.91
C ARG A 157 -1.33 -14.24 -15.36
N ASP A 158 -0.27 -13.67 -14.79
CA ASP A 158 1.11 -13.88 -15.24
C ASP A 158 1.85 -14.94 -14.40
N GLY A 159 1.26 -15.32 -13.26
CA GLY A 159 1.75 -16.36 -12.37
C GLY A 159 2.41 -15.83 -11.09
N ASP A 160 2.32 -16.67 -10.05
CA ASP A 160 2.79 -16.39 -8.69
C ASP A 160 3.86 -17.40 -8.24
N PRO A 161 5.07 -17.37 -8.82
CA PRO A 161 6.14 -18.33 -8.51
C PRO A 161 6.66 -18.20 -7.07
N ALA A 162 6.53 -17.02 -6.46
CA ALA A 162 6.91 -16.79 -5.07
C ALA A 162 5.79 -17.11 -4.06
N GLY A 163 4.64 -17.63 -4.54
CA GLY A 163 3.50 -18.01 -3.71
C GLY A 163 3.02 -16.89 -2.79
N ILE A 164 2.92 -15.66 -3.28
CA ILE A 164 2.43 -14.49 -2.53
C ILE A 164 0.95 -14.64 -2.19
N LEU A 165 0.07 -14.95 -3.16
CA LEU A 165 -1.38 -14.99 -2.95
C LEU A 165 -1.80 -15.98 -1.83
N PRO A 166 -1.26 -17.21 -1.76
CA PRO A 166 -1.54 -18.13 -0.65
C PRO A 166 -1.08 -17.63 0.73
N ARG A 167 -0.18 -16.64 0.76
CA ARG A 167 0.35 -16.04 2.00
C ARG A 167 -0.40 -14.77 2.41
N CYS A 168 -1.27 -14.23 1.56
CA CYS A 168 -2.14 -13.10 1.88
C CYS A 168 -3.28 -13.54 2.83
N ARG A 169 -3.50 -12.77 3.90
CA ARG A 169 -4.45 -13.09 4.97
C ARG A 169 -5.67 -12.19 4.94
N ALA A 170 -5.46 -10.89 4.85
CA ALA A 170 -6.55 -9.91 4.81
C ALA A 170 -6.17 -8.60 4.14
N MET A 171 -7.16 -7.83 3.70
CA MET A 171 -6.98 -6.45 3.25
C MET A 171 -8.03 -5.50 3.82
N VAL A 172 -7.62 -4.28 4.16
CA VAL A 172 -8.52 -3.17 4.46
C VAL A 172 -8.34 -2.07 3.43
N MET A 173 -9.44 -1.65 2.80
CA MET A 173 -9.46 -0.65 1.76
C MET A 173 -10.01 0.67 2.28
N LEU A 174 -9.17 1.68 2.47
CA LEU A 174 -9.57 3.00 2.95
C LEU A 174 -9.91 3.93 1.77
N GLY A 175 -11.20 4.23 1.58
CA GLY A 175 -11.70 5.09 0.50
C GLY A 175 -11.22 4.70 -0.91
N PRO A 176 -11.33 3.43 -1.35
CA PRO A 176 -10.82 2.99 -2.65
C PRO A 176 -11.68 3.53 -3.81
N PRO A 177 -11.10 4.00 -4.93
CA PRO A 177 -11.88 4.31 -6.14
C PRO A 177 -12.09 3.03 -6.97
N ASN A 178 -12.88 2.08 -6.47
CA ASN A 178 -12.96 0.71 -7.01
C ASN A 178 -13.59 0.58 -8.40
N HIS A 179 -14.31 1.61 -8.82
CA HIS A 179 -14.98 1.71 -10.13
C HIS A 179 -14.48 2.92 -10.94
N GLY A 180 -13.24 3.34 -10.68
CA GLY A 180 -12.62 4.54 -11.23
C GLY A 180 -13.02 5.80 -10.48
N ALA A 181 -12.25 6.87 -10.63
CA ALA A 181 -12.44 8.10 -9.90
C ALA A 181 -13.23 9.12 -10.74
N VAL A 182 -14.50 9.37 -10.37
CA VAL A 182 -15.34 10.37 -11.06
C VAL A 182 -14.69 11.76 -11.02
N ILE A 183 -14.10 12.11 -9.87
CA ILE A 183 -13.39 13.38 -9.70
C ILE A 183 -12.20 13.49 -10.67
N ALA A 184 -11.47 12.40 -10.91
CA ALA A 184 -10.36 12.38 -11.86
C ALA A 184 -10.85 12.55 -13.30
N LYS A 185 -11.97 11.90 -13.68
CA LYS A 185 -12.62 12.09 -14.99
C LYS A 185 -13.00 13.56 -15.22
N ARG A 186 -13.61 14.22 -14.22
CA ARG A 186 -14.02 15.64 -14.32
C ARG A 186 -12.82 16.58 -14.38
N LEU A 187 -11.78 16.33 -13.58
CA LEU A 187 -10.58 17.18 -13.57
C LEU A 187 -9.70 16.97 -14.80
N ALA A 188 -9.67 15.78 -15.40
CA ALA A 188 -8.95 15.50 -16.64
C ALA A 188 -9.39 16.42 -17.80
N ALA A 189 -10.67 16.79 -17.85
CA ALA A 189 -11.22 17.71 -18.86
C ALA A 189 -10.58 19.11 -18.82
N THR A 190 -9.89 19.48 -17.74
CA THR A 190 -9.20 20.77 -17.60
C THR A 190 -7.80 20.80 -18.25
N GLY A 191 -7.26 19.65 -18.66
CA GLY A 191 -5.93 19.52 -19.28
C GLY A 191 -4.72 19.68 -18.33
N VAL A 192 -4.88 20.39 -17.21
CA VAL A 192 -3.80 20.64 -16.22
C VAL A 192 -3.68 19.48 -15.21
N PHE A 193 -4.78 18.75 -14.95
CA PHE A 193 -4.82 17.68 -13.96
C PHE A 193 -3.77 16.59 -14.22
N GLY A 194 -3.66 16.09 -15.45
CA GLY A 194 -2.67 15.05 -15.80
C GLY A 194 -1.21 15.47 -15.62
N LEU A 195 -0.88 16.76 -15.79
CA LEU A 195 0.47 17.27 -15.60
C LEU A 195 0.89 17.26 -14.13
N VAL A 196 -0.05 17.47 -13.21
CA VAL A 196 0.20 17.52 -11.77
C VAL A 196 0.03 16.14 -11.13
N ALA A 197 -1.05 15.44 -11.50
CA ALA A 197 -1.47 14.18 -10.93
C ALA A 197 -0.80 12.96 -11.57
N GLY A 198 -0.26 13.08 -12.79
CA GLY A 198 0.52 12.02 -13.43
C GLY A 198 -0.31 10.87 -14.01
N PRO A 199 0.38 9.84 -14.54
CA PRO A 199 -0.24 8.76 -15.31
C PRO A 199 -1.26 7.92 -14.51
N GLY A 200 -0.95 7.53 -13.27
CA GLY A 200 -1.89 6.77 -12.43
C GLY A 200 -3.22 7.49 -12.20
N ALA A 201 -3.21 8.82 -12.08
CA ALA A 201 -4.43 9.60 -11.95
C ALA A 201 -5.27 9.61 -13.23
N MET A 202 -4.62 9.58 -14.41
CA MET A 202 -5.30 9.49 -15.70
C MET A 202 -5.92 8.11 -15.91
N GLU A 203 -5.23 7.04 -15.47
CA GLU A 203 -5.74 5.67 -15.47
C GLU A 203 -6.96 5.52 -14.54
N LEU A 204 -6.96 6.15 -13.37
CA LEU A 204 -8.17 6.20 -12.52
C LEU A 204 -9.32 6.99 -13.15
N GLY A 205 -9.00 7.93 -14.04
CA GLY A 205 -9.96 8.80 -14.71
C GLY A 205 -10.38 8.24 -16.06
N THR A 206 -9.86 8.84 -17.13
CA THR A 206 -10.25 8.55 -18.51
C THR A 206 -9.73 7.21 -19.02
N GLY A 207 -8.67 6.65 -18.42
CA GLY A 207 -8.11 5.34 -18.78
C GLY A 207 -8.70 4.16 -18.00
N TRP A 208 -9.78 4.36 -17.25
CA TRP A 208 -10.31 3.34 -16.34
C TRP A 208 -10.68 2.05 -17.06
N ASP A 209 -11.37 2.14 -18.19
CA ASP A 209 -11.86 0.98 -18.92
C ASP A 209 -10.70 0.08 -19.42
N GLU A 210 -9.52 0.67 -19.66
CA GLU A 210 -8.32 -0.07 -20.06
C GLU A 210 -7.66 -0.78 -18.86
N ILE A 211 -7.67 -0.15 -17.68
CA ILE A 211 -7.01 -0.71 -16.50
C ILE A 211 -7.90 -1.69 -15.75
N GLU A 212 -9.22 -1.52 -15.76
CA GLU A 212 -10.18 -2.33 -14.99
C GLU A 212 -10.06 -3.82 -15.31
N ALA A 213 -9.83 -4.17 -16.59
CA ALA A 213 -9.63 -5.54 -17.04
C ALA A 213 -8.39 -6.23 -16.42
N ASN A 214 -7.45 -5.45 -15.88
CA ASN A 214 -6.24 -5.94 -15.22
C ASN A 214 -6.35 -5.97 -13.69
N LEU A 215 -7.48 -5.50 -13.14
CA LEU A 215 -7.70 -5.46 -11.69
C LEU A 215 -8.42 -6.73 -11.25
N ALA A 216 -7.92 -7.35 -10.19
CA ALA A 216 -8.63 -8.44 -9.52
C ALA A 216 -9.40 -7.94 -8.29
N THR A 217 -10.40 -8.71 -7.89
CA THR A 217 -10.94 -8.66 -6.53
C THR A 217 -10.02 -9.50 -5.63
N PRO A 218 -9.67 -9.04 -4.41
CA PRO A 218 -8.88 -9.84 -3.50
C PRO A 218 -9.48 -11.23 -3.28
N PRO A 219 -8.72 -12.33 -3.52
CA PRO A 219 -9.22 -13.70 -3.34
C PRO A 219 -9.18 -14.17 -1.88
N PHE A 220 -8.97 -13.23 -0.95
CA PHE A 220 -8.85 -13.44 0.49
C PHE A 220 -9.69 -12.35 1.20
N PRO A 221 -10.04 -12.54 2.49
CA PRO A 221 -10.91 -11.63 3.23
C PRO A 221 -10.52 -10.15 3.09
N PHE A 222 -11.50 -9.30 2.80
CA PHE A 222 -11.26 -7.86 2.77
C PHE A 222 -12.47 -7.02 3.20
N SER A 223 -12.18 -5.88 3.82
CA SER A 223 -13.16 -4.87 4.21
C SER A 223 -12.92 -3.57 3.46
N VAL A 224 -14.00 -2.86 3.14
CA VAL A 224 -13.96 -1.48 2.67
C VAL A 224 -14.30 -0.55 3.83
N VAL A 225 -13.52 0.50 4.04
CA VAL A 225 -13.86 1.64 4.89
C VAL A 225 -14.17 2.82 3.97
N ALA A 226 -15.44 3.21 3.93
CA ALA A 226 -15.93 4.29 3.07
C ALA A 226 -16.19 5.55 3.89
N GLY A 227 -15.53 6.65 3.54
CA GLY A 227 -15.84 7.93 4.17
C GLY A 227 -17.17 8.48 3.65
N LYS A 228 -17.99 8.97 4.57
CA LYS A 228 -19.33 9.51 4.34
C LYS A 228 -19.55 10.70 5.25
N VAL A 229 -19.22 11.89 4.77
CA VAL A 229 -19.44 13.12 5.52
C VAL A 229 -20.86 13.62 5.26
N GLU A 230 -21.58 13.99 6.32
CA GLU A 230 -22.94 14.50 6.19
C GLU A 230 -23.00 15.71 5.23
N PRO A 231 -24.05 15.82 4.40
CA PRO A 231 -24.22 16.95 3.50
C PRO A 231 -24.54 18.23 4.29
N GLY A 232 -23.51 19.04 4.55
CA GLY A 232 -23.63 20.43 4.98
C GLY A 232 -23.77 21.41 3.80
N PRO A 233 -23.71 22.74 4.03
CA PRO A 233 -23.73 23.75 2.96
C PRO A 233 -22.51 23.65 2.02
N ILE A 234 -21.45 22.97 2.46
CA ILE A 234 -20.26 22.69 1.67
C ILE A 234 -20.41 21.28 1.08
N ARG A 235 -20.55 21.21 -0.24
CA ARG A 235 -20.51 19.95 -1.01
C ARG A 235 -19.44 20.07 -2.08
N ASN A 236 -18.77 18.96 -2.40
CA ASN A 236 -17.92 18.93 -3.59
C ASN A 236 -18.81 18.66 -4.82
N PRO A 237 -19.00 19.62 -5.75
CA PRO A 237 -19.84 19.43 -6.93
C PRO A 237 -19.26 18.42 -7.92
N LEU A 238 -18.02 17.93 -7.70
CA LEU A 238 -17.36 16.94 -8.55
C LEU A 238 -17.67 15.49 -8.15
N VAL A 239 -18.34 15.27 -7.01
CA VAL A 239 -18.72 13.94 -6.53
C VAL A 239 -20.23 13.93 -6.29
N GLU A 240 -20.91 12.86 -6.68
CA GLU A 240 -22.36 12.72 -6.53
C GLU A 240 -22.70 11.89 -5.28
N GLY A 241 -23.74 12.29 -4.55
CA GLY A 241 -24.24 11.55 -3.39
C GLY A 241 -23.36 11.61 -2.14
N ASP A 242 -23.47 10.57 -1.31
CA ASP A 242 -22.67 10.36 -0.11
C ASP A 242 -21.21 10.11 -0.49
N SER A 243 -20.28 10.83 0.13
CA SER A 243 -18.86 10.73 -0.19
C SER A 243 -17.96 11.22 0.93
N ASP A 244 -16.67 10.98 0.74
CA ASP A 244 -15.59 11.52 1.57
C ASP A 244 -14.96 12.79 0.97
N PHE A 245 -15.69 13.45 0.05
CA PHE A 245 -15.30 14.58 -0.80
C PHE A 245 -14.37 14.25 -1.98
N VAL A 246 -13.89 13.01 -2.12
CA VAL A 246 -13.05 12.60 -3.27
C VAL A 246 -13.64 11.38 -3.96
N VAL A 247 -14.06 10.38 -3.18
CA VAL A 247 -14.59 9.10 -3.61
C VAL A 247 -16.03 8.97 -3.10
N GLY A 248 -16.95 8.62 -4.00
CA GLY A 248 -18.35 8.35 -3.64
C GLY A 248 -18.52 7.02 -2.92
N LEU A 249 -19.56 6.87 -2.11
CA LEU A 249 -19.85 5.62 -1.38
C LEU A 249 -19.97 4.42 -2.33
N GLU A 250 -20.75 4.55 -3.41
CA GLU A 250 -20.89 3.47 -4.41
C GLU A 250 -19.59 3.22 -5.19
N GLU A 251 -18.80 4.28 -5.43
CA GLU A 251 -17.47 4.18 -6.05
C GLU A 251 -16.51 3.35 -5.17
N ALA A 252 -16.68 3.42 -3.84
CA ALA A 252 -15.85 2.70 -2.87
C ALA A 252 -16.19 1.22 -2.72
N LYS A 253 -17.43 0.82 -2.98
CA LYS A 253 -17.83 -0.58 -2.83
C LYS A 253 -17.10 -1.47 -3.82
N LEU A 254 -16.93 -2.74 -3.46
CA LEU A 254 -16.42 -3.77 -4.34
C LEU A 254 -17.09 -5.08 -3.98
N ALA A 255 -17.58 -5.80 -5.00
CA ALA A 255 -18.16 -7.11 -4.80
C ALA A 255 -17.14 -8.06 -4.16
N GLY A 256 -17.59 -8.90 -3.22
CA GLY A 256 -16.73 -9.80 -2.45
C GLY A 256 -16.22 -9.22 -1.13
N ALA A 257 -16.43 -7.93 -0.85
CA ALA A 257 -16.11 -7.36 0.46
C ALA A 257 -16.98 -8.01 1.54
N GLU A 258 -16.37 -8.46 2.63
CA GLU A 258 -17.10 -9.03 3.77
C GLU A 258 -17.84 -7.97 4.56
N SER A 259 -17.30 -6.74 4.56
CA SER A 259 -17.88 -5.60 5.23
C SER A 259 -17.60 -4.29 4.50
N ILE A 260 -18.58 -3.39 4.59
CA ILE A 260 -18.44 -1.99 4.22
C ILE A 260 -18.68 -1.18 5.50
N HIS A 261 -17.62 -0.55 6.02
CA HIS A 261 -17.64 0.26 7.22
C HIS A 261 -17.71 1.74 6.84
N GLU A 262 -18.86 2.37 7.05
CA GLU A 262 -19.06 3.80 6.78
C GLU A 262 -18.55 4.64 7.96
N VAL A 263 -17.78 5.70 7.68
CA VAL A 263 -17.22 6.59 8.71
C VAL A 263 -17.39 8.07 8.32
N PRO A 264 -17.70 8.98 9.26
CA PRO A 264 -17.89 10.40 8.96
C PRO A 264 -16.57 11.16 8.82
N VAL A 265 -15.68 10.68 7.96
CA VAL A 265 -14.29 11.14 7.82
C VAL A 265 -14.03 11.56 6.38
N LEU A 266 -13.36 12.71 6.21
CA LEU A 266 -12.90 13.16 4.89
C LEU A 266 -11.80 12.25 4.34
N HIS A 267 -11.76 12.09 3.02
CA HIS A 267 -10.85 11.19 2.31
C HIS A 267 -9.40 11.28 2.80
N SER A 268 -8.96 12.51 3.04
CA SER A 268 -7.58 12.84 3.39
C SER A 268 -7.15 12.41 4.78
N PHE A 269 -8.09 12.04 5.66
CA PHE A 269 -7.86 11.72 7.07
C PHE A 269 -8.22 10.29 7.44
N LEU A 270 -8.73 9.46 6.52
CA LEU A 270 -9.11 8.07 6.81
C LEU A 270 -8.00 7.24 7.48
N MET A 271 -6.74 7.43 7.08
CA MET A 271 -5.59 6.73 7.69
C MET A 271 -5.18 7.29 9.06
N ASN A 272 -5.66 8.48 9.42
CA ASN A 272 -5.34 9.19 10.66
C ASN A 272 -6.44 9.05 11.72
N ASP A 273 -7.65 8.71 11.29
CA ASP A 273 -8.82 8.61 12.14
C ASP A 273 -8.75 7.37 13.04
N GLU A 274 -9.01 7.56 14.33
CA GLU A 274 -8.89 6.49 15.34
C GLU A 274 -9.91 5.37 15.14
N ALA A 275 -11.13 5.69 14.67
CA ALA A 275 -12.15 4.67 14.41
C ALA A 275 -11.76 3.81 13.20
N CYS A 276 -11.24 4.44 12.14
CA CYS A 276 -10.69 3.72 10.99
C CYS A 276 -9.50 2.82 11.37
N GLN A 277 -8.58 3.32 12.19
CA GLN A 277 -7.43 2.56 12.66
C GLN A 277 -7.84 1.36 13.50
N LYS A 278 -8.77 1.56 14.44
CA LYS A 278 -9.32 0.49 15.28
C LYS A 278 -10.04 -0.56 14.45
N TRP A 279 -10.91 -0.14 13.52
CA TRP A 279 -11.57 -1.06 12.60
C TRP A 279 -10.57 -1.87 11.78
N THR A 280 -9.52 -1.20 11.29
CA THR A 280 -8.45 -1.87 10.54
C THR A 280 -7.79 -2.96 11.37
N ALA A 281 -7.36 -2.65 12.60
CA ALA A 281 -6.72 -3.64 13.47
C ALA A 281 -7.66 -4.80 13.81
N THR A 282 -8.92 -4.51 14.17
CA THR A 282 -9.94 -5.54 14.45
C THR A 282 -10.12 -6.48 13.27
N PHE A 283 -10.35 -5.94 12.06
CA PHE A 283 -10.59 -6.75 10.87
C PHE A 283 -9.38 -7.61 10.52
N LEU A 284 -8.16 -7.07 10.64
CA LEU A 284 -6.95 -7.86 10.40
C LEU A 284 -6.79 -8.98 11.44
N ASP A 285 -7.04 -8.69 12.72
CA ASP A 285 -6.92 -9.65 13.83
C ASP A 285 -7.91 -10.82 13.68
N GLU A 286 -9.13 -10.57 13.19
CA GLU A 286 -10.15 -11.60 12.91
C GLU A 286 -9.70 -12.61 11.84
N HIS A 287 -8.73 -12.25 10.99
CA HIS A 287 -8.32 -13.01 9.82
C HIS A 287 -6.87 -13.50 9.86
N LEU A 288 -6.21 -13.44 11.02
CA LEU A 288 -4.84 -13.93 11.17
C LEU A 288 -4.73 -15.46 10.99
N GLY A 289 -5.84 -16.17 11.12
CA GLY A 289 -5.87 -17.64 11.18
C GLY A 289 -5.20 -18.17 12.45
N GLU A 290 -5.51 -19.40 12.86
CA GLU A 290 -4.76 -20.05 13.92
C GLU A 290 -3.30 -20.23 13.47
N SER A 291 -2.35 -19.78 14.30
CA SER A 291 -0.94 -20.05 14.08
C SER A 291 -0.72 -21.58 14.01
N PRO A 292 0.06 -22.11 13.08
CA PRO A 292 0.39 -23.54 13.03
C PRO A 292 1.05 -24.08 14.32
N ASN A 293 1.48 -23.19 15.22
CA ASN A 293 2.18 -23.52 16.46
C ASN A 293 1.28 -23.65 17.70
N ASP A 294 -0.05 -23.51 17.60
CA ASP A 294 -0.92 -23.54 18.79
C ASP A 294 -1.49 -24.93 19.13
N THR A 295 -0.84 -26.00 18.65
CA THR A 295 -1.16 -27.39 19.05
C THR A 295 -0.12 -27.92 20.05
N SER A 296 -0.03 -27.33 21.25
CA SER A 296 0.61 -28.02 22.38
C SER A 296 0.20 -27.52 23.77
N VAL A 297 -1.05 -27.76 24.17
CA VAL A 297 -1.33 -28.14 25.57
C VAL A 297 -2.37 -29.27 25.57
N ALA A 298 -1.94 -30.47 25.21
CA ALA A 298 -2.67 -31.67 25.60
C ALA A 298 -2.48 -31.84 27.11
N ILE A 299 -3.49 -31.46 27.89
CA ILE A 299 -3.58 -31.80 29.30
C ILE A 299 -3.71 -33.32 29.37
N ALA A 300 -2.68 -33.98 29.92
CA ALA A 300 -2.73 -35.40 30.22
C ALA A 300 -3.84 -35.68 31.24
N PRO A 301 -4.68 -36.71 31.06
CA PRO A 301 -5.60 -37.14 32.10
C PRO A 301 -4.79 -37.78 33.24
N SER A 302 -5.10 -37.33 34.45
CA SER A 302 -4.64 -37.93 35.70
C SER A 302 -5.28 -39.31 35.89
N GLU A 303 -4.45 -40.33 36.09
CA GLU A 303 -4.78 -41.54 36.85
C GLU A 303 -3.84 -41.66 38.05
#